data_AF-G5CKD3-F1
#
_entry.id   AF-G5CKD3-F1
#
_cell.length_a   1.000
_cell.length_b   1.000
_cell.length_c   1.000
_cell.angle_alpha   90.00
_cell.angle_beta   90.00
_cell.angle_gamma   90.00
#
_symmetry.space_group_name_H-M   'P 1'
#
loop_
_entity.id
_entity.type
_entity.pdbx_description
1 polymer ?
#
loop_
_entity_poly.entity_id
_entity_poly.type
_entity_poly.pdbx_seq_one_letter_code
_entity_poly.pdbx_strand_id
1 'polypeptide(L)'
;MNMNMFEQFASPEFLSTPTFTLSMLIPVMMINHKPSLIGNRTTTATIWLLKKIMSNMTNQLTITGQKWSSPLISLMIMILLSNTLGLLPYTYTTTSQLSMNMALALPFWAATVITGMLKKPTATLAHMLPEGSPTPLIPFMIMIETVSLLMRPIALGVRLTANITAGHLLMTMISSAILSLFNSYAIISIITMTILFLLTLLELAVACIQAYVFVLLLILYLQEN
;
A
#
# COMPACT_ATOMS: atom_id res chain seq x y z
N MET A 1 1.03 -6.71 33.61
CA MET A 1 0.52 -7.66 32.60
C MET A 1 1.34 -7.45 31.35
N ASN A 2 2.04 -8.47 30.85
CA ASN A 2 2.61 -8.40 29.48
C ASN A 2 1.43 -8.35 28.53
N MET A 3 0.90 -7.15 28.28
CA MET A 3 0.01 -6.93 27.14
C MET A 3 0.86 -7.27 25.92
N ASN A 4 0.56 -8.37 25.26
CA ASN A 4 1.21 -8.70 24.01
C ASN A 4 0.78 -7.65 23.00
N MET A 5 1.61 -6.62 22.82
CA MET A 5 1.38 -5.52 21.87
C MET A 5 1.23 -6.02 20.43
N PHE A 6 1.62 -7.27 20.18
CA PHE A 6 1.50 -7.97 18.91
C PHE A 6 0.18 -8.74 18.74
N GLU A 7 -0.64 -8.94 19.78
CA GLU A 7 -1.94 -9.62 19.66
C GLU A 7 -2.87 -8.91 18.68
N GLN A 8 -2.76 -7.59 18.53
CA GLN A 8 -3.52 -6.82 17.53
C GLN A 8 -3.26 -7.24 16.07
N PHE A 9 -2.09 -7.84 15.80
CA PHE A 9 -1.72 -8.31 14.46
C PHE A 9 -2.08 -9.79 14.25
N ALA A 10 -2.43 -10.53 15.30
CA ALA A 10 -2.90 -11.89 15.15
C ALA A 10 -4.26 -11.86 14.46
N SER A 11 -4.45 -12.73 13.45
CA SER A 11 -5.74 -12.84 12.78
C SER A 11 -6.80 -13.32 13.78
N PRO A 12 -7.92 -12.59 13.95
CA PRO A 12 -8.99 -13.06 14.82
C PRO A 12 -9.59 -14.35 14.22
N GLU A 13 -9.77 -15.35 15.08
CA GLU A 13 -10.46 -16.58 14.74
C GLU A 13 -11.86 -16.54 15.36
N PHE A 14 -12.89 -16.59 14.53
CA PHE A 14 -14.26 -16.81 15.00
C PHE A 14 -14.63 -18.25 14.69
N LEU A 15 -14.99 -19.02 15.72
CA LEU A 15 -15.41 -20.42 15.60
C LEU A 15 -14.40 -21.26 14.78
N SER A 16 -13.10 -21.14 15.07
CA SER A 16 -11.99 -21.81 14.35
C SER A 16 -11.85 -21.47 12.85
N THR A 17 -12.60 -20.49 12.35
CA THR A 17 -12.41 -19.94 10.99
C THR A 17 -11.69 -18.59 11.06
N PRO A 18 -10.61 -18.39 10.27
CA PRO A 18 -9.91 -17.11 10.25
C PRO A 18 -10.79 -16.04 9.62
N THR A 19 -11.07 -14.94 10.33
CA THR A 19 -11.93 -13.85 9.81
C THR A 19 -11.19 -12.92 8.83
N PHE A 20 -9.98 -13.30 8.42
CA PHE A 20 -9.15 -12.54 7.46
C PHE A 20 -9.89 -12.27 6.14
N THR A 21 -10.57 -13.29 5.60
CA THR A 21 -11.30 -13.18 4.33
C THR A 21 -12.44 -12.16 4.42
N LEU A 22 -13.15 -12.13 5.55
CA LEU A 22 -14.21 -11.16 5.81
C LEU A 22 -13.62 -9.75 5.83
N SER A 23 -12.53 -9.54 6.57
CA SER A 23 -11.88 -8.23 6.68
C SER A 23 -11.36 -7.71 5.34
N MET A 24 -10.93 -8.59 4.43
CA MET A 24 -10.52 -8.22 3.07
C MET A 24 -11.70 -7.76 2.20
N LEU A 25 -12.91 -8.27 2.43
CA LEU A 25 -14.09 -7.90 1.63
C LEU A 25 -14.73 -6.57 2.06
N ILE A 26 -14.50 -6.13 3.31
CA ILE A 26 -15.09 -4.89 3.85
C ILE A 26 -14.80 -3.65 2.98
N PRO A 27 -13.54 -3.38 2.56
CA PRO A 27 -13.24 -2.25 1.66
C PRO A 27 -14.07 -2.27 0.37
N VAL A 28 -14.33 -3.45 -0.19
CA VAL A 28 -15.09 -3.60 -1.44
C VAL A 28 -16.57 -3.27 -1.20
N MET A 29 -17.13 -3.71 -0.08
CA MET A 29 -18.53 -3.43 0.28
C MET A 29 -18.81 -1.94 0.55
N MET A 30 -17.79 -1.14 0.90
CA MET A 30 -17.97 0.30 1.08
C MET A 30 -18.26 1.05 -0.22
N ILE A 31 -17.88 0.48 -1.37
CA ILE A 31 -18.08 1.09 -2.67
C ILE A 31 -19.48 0.72 -3.18
N ASN A 32 -20.44 1.59 -2.92
CA ASN A 32 -21.79 1.45 -3.45
C ASN A 32 -21.86 1.97 -4.89
N HIS A 33 -22.32 1.13 -5.81
CA HIS A 33 -22.67 1.55 -7.16
C HIS A 33 -24.19 1.53 -7.34
N LYS A 34 -24.77 2.67 -7.76
CA LYS A 34 -26.16 2.74 -8.22
C LYS A 34 -26.16 3.05 -9.72
N PRO A 35 -26.89 2.30 -10.55
CA PRO A 35 -26.90 2.49 -12.01
C PRO A 35 -27.73 3.70 -12.47
N SER A 36 -28.11 4.63 -11.58
CA SER A 36 -28.87 5.83 -11.94
C SER A 36 -27.95 6.97 -12.38
N LEU A 37 -28.39 7.74 -13.40
CA LEU A 37 -27.65 8.91 -13.91
C LEU A 37 -27.39 9.94 -12.80
N ILE A 38 -28.37 10.14 -11.91
CA ILE A 38 -28.24 10.92 -10.69
C ILE A 38 -27.94 9.94 -9.56
N GLY A 39 -26.69 9.93 -9.11
CA GLY A 39 -26.23 9.13 -7.98
C GLY A 39 -26.50 9.78 -6.62
N ASN A 40 -26.34 9.00 -5.54
CA ASN A 40 -26.23 9.51 -4.18
C ASN A 40 -24.98 10.40 -4.02
N ARG A 41 -24.96 11.30 -3.02
CA ARG A 41 -23.81 12.18 -2.70
C ARG A 41 -22.48 11.40 -2.52
N THR A 42 -22.55 10.21 -1.93
CA THR A 42 -21.39 9.32 -1.76
C THR A 42 -20.90 8.75 -3.08
N THR A 43 -21.83 8.38 -3.97
CA THR A 43 -21.50 7.87 -5.31
C THR A 43 -20.93 8.97 -6.22
N THR A 44 -21.42 10.22 -6.10
CA THR A 44 -20.84 11.33 -6.88
C THR A 44 -19.43 11.70 -6.39
N ALA A 45 -19.19 11.69 -5.08
CA ALA A 45 -17.86 11.93 -4.52
C ALA A 45 -16.85 10.84 -4.94
N THR A 46 -17.24 9.57 -4.89
CA THR A 46 -16.39 8.45 -5.32
C THR A 46 -16.11 8.48 -6.81
N ILE A 47 -17.11 8.77 -7.66
CA ILE A 47 -16.92 8.96 -9.11
C ILE A 47 -16.01 10.15 -9.42
N TRP A 48 -16.15 11.26 -8.70
CA TRP A 48 -15.29 12.42 -8.86
C TRP A 48 -13.84 12.11 -8.50
N LEU A 49 -13.63 11.43 -7.37
CA LEU A 49 -12.31 10.97 -6.94
C LEU A 49 -11.68 10.02 -7.96
N LEU A 50 -12.43 9.02 -8.41
CA LEU A 50 -12.05 8.09 -9.48
C LEU A 50 -11.62 8.82 -10.76
N LYS A 51 -12.40 9.80 -11.21
CA LYS A 51 -12.11 10.57 -12.42
C LYS A 51 -10.81 11.37 -12.29
N LYS A 52 -10.59 12.02 -11.15
CA LYS A 52 -9.38 12.81 -10.89
C LYS A 52 -8.12 11.95 -10.83
N ILE A 53 -8.23 10.78 -10.20
CA ILE A 53 -7.16 9.78 -10.17
C ILE A 53 -6.87 9.30 -11.58
N MET A 54 -7.92 8.89 -12.32
CA MET A 54 -7.76 8.38 -13.67
C MET A 54 -7.05 9.39 -14.56
N SER A 55 -7.46 10.66 -14.55
CA SER A 55 -6.81 11.69 -15.35
C SER A 55 -5.33 11.88 -15.01
N ASN A 56 -4.98 11.83 -13.72
CA ASN A 56 -3.59 11.96 -13.28
C ASN A 56 -2.74 10.77 -13.75
N MET A 57 -3.27 9.54 -13.63
CA MET A 57 -2.56 8.33 -14.06
C MET A 57 -2.45 8.24 -15.59
N THR A 58 -3.51 8.58 -16.33
CA THR A 58 -3.50 8.51 -17.81
C THR A 58 -2.55 9.52 -18.45
N ASN A 59 -2.27 10.64 -17.78
CA ASN A 59 -1.33 11.64 -18.27
C ASN A 59 0.12 11.15 -18.25
N GLN A 60 0.45 10.21 -17.36
CA GLN A 60 1.80 9.63 -17.25
C GLN A 60 1.99 8.42 -18.20
N LEU A 61 0.89 7.78 -18.60
CA LEU A 61 0.91 6.55 -19.40
C LEU A 61 0.84 6.83 -20.90
N THR A 62 1.56 6.03 -21.70
CA THR A 62 1.39 6.02 -23.16
C THR A 62 0.02 5.46 -23.57
N ILE A 63 -0.43 5.72 -24.80
CA ILE A 63 -1.74 5.26 -25.34
C ILE A 63 -1.94 3.74 -25.15
N THR A 64 -0.88 2.94 -25.31
CA THR A 64 -0.96 1.49 -25.09
C THR A 64 -0.99 1.10 -23.61
N GLY A 65 -0.37 1.91 -22.74
CA GLY A 65 -0.37 1.77 -21.29
C GLY A 65 -1.69 2.20 -20.64
N GLN A 66 -2.49 3.05 -21.28
CA GLN A 66 -3.79 3.48 -20.74
C GLN A 66 -4.77 2.32 -20.49
N LYS A 67 -4.63 1.18 -21.17
CA LYS A 67 -5.40 -0.04 -20.87
C LYS A 67 -5.19 -0.54 -19.44
N TRP A 68 -4.02 -0.29 -18.85
CA TRP A 68 -3.69 -0.65 -17.48
C TRP A 68 -4.28 0.28 -16.42
N SER A 69 -4.89 1.40 -16.82
CA SER A 69 -5.45 2.37 -15.87
C SER A 69 -6.53 1.75 -14.97
N SER A 70 -7.43 0.94 -15.54
CA SER A 70 -8.53 0.31 -14.78
C SER A 70 -8.04 -0.58 -13.62
N PRO A 71 -7.18 -1.59 -13.85
CA PRO A 71 -6.71 -2.43 -12.76
C PRO A 71 -5.84 -1.65 -11.74
N LEU A 72 -5.04 -0.67 -12.19
CA LEU A 72 -4.25 0.18 -11.29
C LEU A 72 -5.12 1.04 -10.35
N ILE A 73 -6.21 1.61 -10.86
CA ILE A 73 -7.15 2.40 -10.06
C ILE A 73 -7.87 1.52 -9.03
N SER A 74 -8.29 0.32 -9.45
CA SER A 74 -8.96 -0.62 -8.54
C SER A 74 -8.06 -1.02 -7.37
N LEU A 75 -6.78 -1.27 -7.66
CA LEU A 75 -5.78 -1.58 -6.66
C LEU A 75 -5.52 -0.40 -5.72
N MET A 76 -5.41 0.82 -6.26
CA MET A 76 -5.19 2.00 -5.43
C MET A 76 -6.31 2.21 -4.41
N ILE A 77 -7.57 2.08 -4.84
CA ILE A 77 -8.74 2.30 -3.98
C ILE A 77 -8.84 1.20 -2.93
N MET A 78 -8.56 -0.05 -3.29
CA MET A 78 -8.54 -1.15 -2.34
C MET A 78 -7.49 -0.94 -1.24
N ILE A 79 -6.27 -0.52 -1.60
CA ILE A 79 -5.20 -0.24 -0.63
C ILE A 79 -5.56 0.98 0.22
N LEU A 80 -6.08 2.06 -0.39
CA LEU A 80 -6.48 3.27 0.32
C LEU A 80 -7.55 2.97 1.38
N LEU A 81 -8.62 2.26 0.99
CA LEU A 81 -9.72 1.92 1.89
C LEU A 81 -9.28 0.95 3.00
N SER A 82 -8.48 -0.07 2.68
CA SER A 82 -7.98 -1.00 3.71
C SER A 82 -7.06 -0.33 4.73
N ASN A 83 -6.15 0.55 4.29
CA ASN A 83 -5.25 1.27 5.19
C ASN A 83 -6.02 2.26 6.08
N THR A 84 -6.96 3.00 5.51
CA THR A 84 -7.76 3.98 6.27
C THR A 84 -8.74 3.33 7.25
N LEU A 85 -9.36 2.20 6.88
CA LEU A 85 -10.14 1.38 7.82
C LEU A 85 -9.25 0.77 8.92
N GLY A 86 -8.01 0.46 8.59
CA GLY A 86 -7.08 -0.12 9.53
C GLY A 86 -6.69 0.81 10.68
N LEU A 87 -6.71 2.12 10.45
CA LEU A 87 -6.44 3.14 11.48
C LEU A 87 -7.54 3.29 12.55
N LEU A 88 -8.70 2.68 12.35
CA LEU A 88 -9.80 2.73 13.32
C LEU A 88 -9.42 1.96 14.60
N PRO A 89 -9.90 2.39 15.77
CA PRO A 89 -9.60 1.70 17.02
C PRO A 89 -10.18 0.29 17.01
N TYR A 90 -9.38 -0.68 17.46
CA TYR A 90 -9.73 -2.10 17.57
C TYR A 90 -10.09 -2.80 16.24
N THR A 91 -9.69 -2.25 15.09
CA THR A 91 -9.83 -2.96 13.82
C THR A 91 -8.59 -3.79 13.50
N TYR A 92 -8.79 -5.00 13.00
CA TYR A 92 -7.73 -5.82 12.45
C TYR A 92 -7.37 -5.32 11.05
N THR A 93 -6.10 -4.98 10.84
CA THR A 93 -5.62 -4.43 9.57
C THR A 93 -5.07 -5.54 8.69
N THR A 94 -5.75 -5.84 7.58
CA THR A 94 -5.30 -6.89 6.63
C THR A 94 -3.96 -6.59 5.98
N THR A 95 -3.61 -5.30 5.87
CA THR A 95 -2.39 -4.80 5.23
C THR A 95 -1.16 -4.80 6.14
N SER A 96 -1.31 -5.13 7.43
CA SER A 96 -0.17 -5.37 8.33
C SER A 96 0.54 -6.69 8.02
N GLN A 97 -0.18 -7.67 7.50
CA GLN A 97 0.37 -8.97 7.15
C GLN A 97 1.12 -8.91 5.82
N LEU A 98 2.41 -9.29 5.87
CA LEU A 98 3.27 -9.31 4.68
C LEU A 98 2.74 -10.24 3.59
N SER A 99 2.10 -11.34 3.97
CA SER A 99 1.49 -12.28 3.05
C SER A 99 0.47 -11.60 2.12
N MET A 100 -0.37 -10.72 2.66
CA MET A 100 -1.40 -10.02 1.88
C MET A 100 -0.78 -9.03 0.89
N ASN A 101 0.17 -8.21 1.37
CA ASN A 101 0.80 -7.21 0.51
C ASN A 101 1.65 -7.86 -0.60
N MET A 102 2.31 -8.98 -0.31
CA MET A 102 3.07 -9.73 -1.32
C MET A 102 2.16 -10.44 -2.32
N ALA A 103 1.00 -10.95 -1.89
CA ALA A 103 -0.02 -11.52 -2.78
C ALA A 103 -0.60 -10.47 -3.75
N LEU A 104 -0.61 -9.19 -3.39
CA LEU A 104 -0.96 -8.09 -4.28
C LEU A 104 0.22 -7.61 -5.14
N ALA A 105 1.39 -7.43 -4.54
CA ALA A 105 2.55 -6.85 -5.25
C ALA A 105 3.11 -7.78 -6.33
N LEU A 106 3.24 -9.07 -6.04
CA LEU A 106 3.94 -10.02 -6.92
C LEU A 106 3.20 -10.24 -8.25
N PRO A 107 1.87 -10.48 -8.29
CA PRO A 107 1.16 -10.66 -9.56
C PRO A 107 1.18 -9.40 -10.43
N PHE A 108 1.00 -8.22 -9.83
CA PHE A 108 1.00 -6.95 -10.57
C PHE A 108 2.38 -6.63 -11.14
N TRP A 109 3.44 -6.82 -10.35
CA TRP A 109 4.81 -6.67 -10.85
C TRP A 109 5.15 -7.72 -11.92
N ALA A 110 4.79 -8.99 -11.71
CA ALA A 110 5.03 -10.03 -12.70
C ALA A 110 4.30 -9.72 -14.02
N ALA A 111 3.08 -9.18 -13.93
CA ALA A 111 2.31 -8.78 -15.10
C ALA A 111 3.02 -7.65 -15.88
N THR A 112 3.60 -6.63 -15.22
CA THR A 112 4.34 -5.58 -15.92
C THR A 112 5.59 -6.13 -16.61
N VAL A 113 6.37 -6.96 -15.93
CA VAL A 113 7.59 -7.60 -16.50
C VAL A 113 7.25 -8.48 -17.70
N ILE A 114 6.25 -9.36 -17.57
CA ILE A 114 5.81 -10.24 -18.66
C ILE A 114 5.36 -9.40 -19.86
N THR A 115 4.63 -8.30 -19.65
CA THR A 115 4.18 -7.47 -20.76
C THR A 115 5.30 -6.71 -21.47
N GLY A 116 6.34 -6.29 -20.75
CA GLY A 116 7.54 -5.72 -21.35
C GLY A 116 8.28 -6.74 -22.21
N MET A 117 8.52 -7.93 -21.65
CA MET A 117 9.20 -9.02 -22.37
C MET A 117 8.45 -9.44 -23.65
N LEU A 118 7.12 -9.48 -23.61
CA LEU A 118 6.30 -9.85 -24.77
C LEU A 118 6.27 -8.76 -25.86
N LYS A 119 6.19 -7.48 -25.47
CA LYS A 119 6.04 -6.38 -26.45
C LYS A 119 7.36 -5.93 -27.05
N LYS A 120 8.43 -5.88 -26.26
CA LYS A 120 9.75 -5.39 -26.67
C LYS A 120 10.88 -6.18 -25.99
N PRO A 121 11.12 -7.44 -26.41
CA PRO A 121 12.14 -8.29 -25.79
C PRO A 121 13.55 -7.69 -25.92
N THR A 122 13.86 -7.06 -27.06
CA THR A 122 15.19 -6.48 -27.31
C THR A 122 15.45 -5.25 -26.45
N ALA A 123 14.46 -4.37 -26.27
CA ALA A 123 14.61 -3.17 -25.46
C ALA A 123 14.65 -3.49 -23.96
N THR A 124 13.86 -4.47 -23.50
CA THR A 124 13.86 -4.92 -22.10
C THR A 124 15.18 -5.60 -21.72
N LEU A 125 15.76 -6.43 -22.60
CA LEU A 125 17.10 -6.98 -22.38
C LEU A 125 18.19 -5.90 -22.48
N ALA A 126 18.06 -4.92 -23.37
CA ALA A 126 19.01 -3.82 -23.49
C ALA A 126 19.04 -2.95 -22.22
N HIS A 127 17.91 -2.72 -21.55
CA HIS A 127 17.85 -1.99 -20.28
C HIS A 127 18.61 -2.70 -19.14
N MET A 128 18.88 -4.01 -19.25
CA MET A 128 19.74 -4.69 -18.27
C MET A 128 21.19 -4.23 -18.33
N LEU A 129 21.57 -3.47 -19.38
CA LEU A 129 22.87 -2.87 -19.53
C LEU A 129 22.74 -1.33 -19.64
N PRO A 130 23.18 -0.53 -18.64
CA PRO A 130 23.40 0.89 -18.79
C PRO A 130 24.43 1.15 -19.89
N GLU A 131 24.08 2.09 -20.75
CA GLU A 131 24.87 2.54 -21.88
C GLU A 131 26.25 3.04 -21.42
N GLY A 132 27.32 2.57 -22.08
CA GLY A 132 28.69 3.04 -21.84
C GLY A 132 29.48 2.31 -20.75
N SER A 133 29.05 1.12 -20.30
CA SER A 133 29.83 0.33 -19.34
C SER A 133 31.12 -0.30 -19.95
N PRO A 134 32.25 -0.32 -19.22
CA PRO A 134 33.48 -0.95 -19.71
C PRO A 134 33.30 -2.47 -19.85
N THR A 135 33.85 -3.05 -20.93
CA THR A 135 33.67 -4.48 -21.27
C THR A 135 33.94 -5.50 -20.16
N PRO A 136 34.87 -5.29 -19.19
CA PRO A 136 35.07 -6.25 -18.10
C PRO A 136 33.99 -6.21 -17.02
N LEU A 137 33.29 -5.08 -16.85
CA LEU A 137 32.31 -4.86 -15.76
C LEU A 137 30.88 -5.28 -16.13
N ILE A 138 30.65 -5.56 -17.41
CA ILE A 138 29.34 -5.97 -17.97
C ILE A 138 28.70 -7.13 -17.18
N PRO A 139 29.40 -8.27 -16.92
CA PRO A 139 28.75 -9.41 -16.26
C PRO A 139 28.30 -9.11 -14.83
N PHE A 140 29.08 -8.29 -14.10
CA PHE A 140 28.78 -7.94 -12.72
C PHE A 140 27.56 -7.01 -12.63
N MET A 141 27.46 -6.05 -13.54
CA MET A 141 26.39 -5.07 -13.49
C MET A 141 25.06 -5.65 -14.02
N ILE A 142 25.07 -6.60 -14.96
CA ILE A 142 23.86 -7.40 -15.29
C ILE A 142 23.37 -8.14 -14.04
N MET A 143 24.27 -8.74 -13.26
CA MET A 143 23.87 -9.45 -12.04
C MET A 143 23.22 -8.50 -11.02
N ILE A 144 23.76 -7.29 -10.83
CA ILE A 144 23.16 -6.28 -9.95
C ILE A 144 21.77 -5.88 -10.45
N GLU A 145 21.59 -5.64 -11.76
CA GLU A 145 20.29 -5.21 -12.29
C GLU A 145 19.25 -6.33 -12.22
N THR A 146 19.65 -7.61 -12.38
CA THR A 146 18.73 -8.74 -12.14
C THR A 146 18.26 -8.80 -10.68
N VAL A 147 19.17 -8.56 -9.72
CA VAL A 147 18.83 -8.50 -8.30
C VAL A 147 17.96 -7.27 -8.01
N SER A 148 18.27 -6.11 -8.60
CA SER A 148 17.49 -4.88 -8.41
C SER A 148 16.05 -5.09 -8.89
N LEU A 149 15.84 -5.72 -10.05
CA LEU A 149 14.53 -6.05 -10.61
C LEU A 149 13.72 -6.96 -9.67
N LEU A 150 14.34 -7.98 -9.08
CA LEU A 150 13.69 -8.90 -8.13
C LEU A 150 13.39 -8.26 -6.77
N MET A 151 14.20 -7.29 -6.33
CA MET A 151 13.98 -6.58 -5.06
C MET A 151 12.82 -5.58 -5.13
N ARG A 152 12.41 -5.10 -6.31
CA ARG A 152 11.30 -4.15 -6.50
C ARG A 152 9.97 -4.62 -5.86
N PRO A 153 9.42 -5.82 -6.16
CA PRO A 153 8.15 -6.27 -5.56
C PRO A 153 8.26 -6.49 -4.05
N ILE A 154 9.42 -6.98 -3.58
CA ILE A 154 9.69 -7.18 -2.15
C ILE A 154 9.69 -5.83 -1.43
N ALA A 155 10.41 -4.85 -1.95
CA ALA A 155 10.48 -3.51 -1.37
C ALA A 155 9.10 -2.83 -1.34
N LEU A 156 8.28 -3.03 -2.37
CA LEU A 156 6.92 -2.50 -2.44
C LEU A 156 6.02 -3.07 -1.34
N GLY A 157 6.02 -4.39 -1.16
CA GLY A 157 5.21 -5.07 -0.14
C GLY A 157 5.66 -4.76 1.28
N VAL A 158 6.98 -4.81 1.54
CA VAL A 158 7.56 -4.50 2.85
C VAL A 158 7.33 -3.06 3.25
N ARG A 159 7.37 -2.10 2.31
CA ARG A 159 7.10 -0.68 2.62
C ARG A 159 5.70 -0.50 3.20
N LEU A 160 4.71 -1.22 2.66
CA LEU A 160 3.33 -1.06 3.08
C LEU A 160 3.08 -1.72 4.44
N THR A 161 3.65 -2.90 4.68
CA THR A 161 3.56 -3.54 6.00
C THR A 161 4.31 -2.76 7.06
N ALA A 162 5.55 -2.33 6.78
CA ALA A 162 6.41 -1.69 7.76
C ALA A 162 5.79 -0.39 8.28
N ASN A 163 5.26 0.44 7.39
CA ASN A 163 4.64 1.70 7.79
C ASN A 163 3.43 1.45 8.72
N ILE A 164 2.51 0.58 8.31
CA ILE A 164 1.27 0.32 9.08
C ILE A 164 1.58 -0.40 10.40
N THR A 165 2.43 -1.43 10.38
CA THR A 165 2.80 -2.15 11.60
C THR A 165 3.55 -1.27 12.59
N ALA A 166 4.53 -0.48 12.12
CA ALA A 166 5.29 0.43 12.97
C ALA A 166 4.40 1.54 13.54
N GLY A 167 3.52 2.13 12.72
CA GLY A 167 2.57 3.16 13.17
C GLY A 167 1.65 2.65 14.29
N HIS A 168 1.03 1.48 14.10
CA HIS A 168 0.18 0.87 15.13
C HIS A 168 0.94 0.47 16.40
N LEU A 169 2.16 -0.05 16.28
CA LEU A 169 3.03 -0.31 17.44
C LEU A 169 3.39 0.98 18.18
N LEU A 170 3.73 2.05 17.46
CA LEU A 170 4.11 3.32 18.07
C LEU A 170 2.92 3.96 18.79
N MET A 171 1.74 3.94 18.16
CA MET A 171 0.47 4.38 18.75
C MET A 171 0.14 3.66 20.06
N THR A 172 0.25 2.33 20.07
CA THR A 172 -0.03 1.52 21.28
C THR A 172 1.01 1.73 22.38
N MET A 173 2.29 1.89 22.02
CA MET A 173 3.35 2.18 23.01
C MET A 173 3.10 3.52 23.69
N ILE A 174 2.80 4.57 22.92
CA ILE A 174 2.49 5.89 23.49
C ILE A 174 1.21 5.85 24.32
N SER A 175 0.16 5.12 23.89
CA SER A 175 -1.07 5.01 24.68
C SER A 175 -0.84 4.29 26.02
N SER A 176 0.02 3.26 26.05
CA SER A 176 0.39 2.57 27.29
C SER A 176 1.18 3.46 28.24
N ALA A 177 2.08 4.30 27.70
CA ALA A 177 2.82 5.28 28.48
C ALA A 177 1.87 6.33 29.08
N ILE A 178 0.92 6.85 28.29
CA ILE A 178 -0.11 7.78 28.78
C ILE A 178 -0.90 7.18 29.94
N LEU A 179 -1.36 5.93 29.81
CA LEU A 179 -2.12 5.25 30.85
C LEU A 179 -1.32 5.13 32.17
N SER A 180 -0.02 4.83 32.07
CA SER A 180 0.87 4.75 33.24
C SER A 180 1.12 6.10 33.91
N LEU A 181 1.25 7.17 33.11
CA LEU A 181 1.56 8.53 33.58
C LEU A 181 0.31 9.29 34.04
N PHE A 182 -0.88 8.84 33.67
CA PHE A 182 -2.15 9.51 33.98
C PHE A 182 -2.35 9.71 35.48
N ASN A 183 -1.97 8.73 36.30
CA ASN A 183 -2.17 8.78 37.75
C ASN A 183 -1.07 9.55 38.50
N SER A 184 0.15 9.63 37.94
CA SER A 184 1.31 10.22 38.64
C SER A 184 1.64 11.64 38.21
N TYR A 185 1.50 11.98 36.92
CA TYR A 185 1.92 13.26 36.35
C TYR A 185 0.93 13.79 35.31
N ALA A 186 -0.13 14.47 35.75
CA ALA A 186 -1.21 14.97 34.89
C ALA A 186 -0.73 15.90 33.76
N ILE A 187 0.23 16.80 34.03
CA ILE A 187 0.74 17.75 33.01
C ILE A 187 1.48 17.01 31.89
N ILE A 188 2.31 16.02 32.24
CA ILE A 188 3.08 15.22 31.28
C ILE A 188 2.13 14.32 30.47
N SER A 189 1.06 13.80 31.10
CA SER A 189 0.02 13.03 30.43
C SER A 189 -0.71 13.86 29.36
N ILE A 190 -1.01 15.13 29.62
CA ILE A 190 -1.64 16.01 28.63
C ILE A 190 -0.72 16.25 27.42
N ILE A 191 0.58 16.48 27.65
CA ILE A 191 1.56 16.67 26.57
C ILE A 191 1.71 15.40 25.72
N THR A 192 1.76 14.23 26.37
CA THR A 192 1.85 12.96 25.64
C THR A 192 0.58 12.63 24.87
N MET A 193 -0.60 13.03 25.36
CA MET A 193 -1.87 12.94 24.63
C MET A 193 -1.89 13.82 23.37
N THR A 194 -1.35 15.04 23.41
CA THR A 194 -1.28 15.88 22.20
C THR A 194 -0.33 15.28 21.16
N ILE A 195 0.76 14.65 21.59
CA ILE A 195 1.68 13.90 20.71
C ILE A 195 0.95 12.71 20.06
N LEU A 196 0.17 11.94 20.84
CA LEU A 196 -0.62 10.82 20.31
C LEU A 196 -1.61 11.30 19.22
N PHE A 197 -2.29 12.43 19.46
CA PHE A 197 -3.20 13.03 18.50
C PHE A 197 -2.47 13.50 17.22
N LEU A 198 -1.29 14.09 17.34
CA LEU A 198 -0.49 14.49 16.18
C LEU A 198 -0.04 13.27 15.37
N LEU A 199 0.34 12.19 16.06
CA LEU A 199 0.77 10.94 15.45
C LEU A 199 -0.35 10.25 14.66
N THR A 200 -1.59 10.24 15.15
CA THR A 200 -2.71 9.68 14.37
C THR A 200 -2.95 10.44 13.07
N LEU A 201 -2.81 11.78 13.10
CA LEU A 201 -2.91 12.59 11.90
C LEU A 201 -1.79 12.30 10.91
N LEU A 202 -0.56 12.11 11.40
CA LEU A 202 0.58 11.71 10.59
C LEU A 202 0.31 10.35 9.93
N GLU A 203 -0.13 9.36 10.71
CA GLU A 203 -0.35 8.01 10.21
C GLU A 203 -1.50 7.96 9.19
N LEU A 204 -2.54 8.78 9.37
CA LEU A 204 -3.60 8.96 8.36
C LEU A 204 -3.05 9.52 7.04
N ALA A 205 -2.14 10.49 7.10
CA ALA A 205 -1.49 11.03 5.91
C ALA A 205 -0.60 9.98 5.24
N VAL A 206 0.20 9.25 6.02
CA VAL A 206 1.08 8.16 5.52
C VAL A 206 0.26 7.06 4.86
N ALA A 207 -0.86 6.64 5.45
CA ALA A 207 -1.77 5.65 4.89
C ALA A 207 -2.30 6.04 3.50
N CYS A 208 -2.64 7.32 3.30
CA CYS A 208 -3.09 7.84 2.01
C CYS A 208 -1.96 7.92 0.98
N ILE A 209 -0.79 8.43 1.38
CA ILE A 209 0.39 8.57 0.50
C ILE A 209 0.90 7.20 0.06
N GLN A 210 0.88 6.21 0.94
CA GLN A 210 1.41 4.89 0.66
C GLN A 210 0.64 4.18 -0.47
N ALA A 211 -0.69 4.30 -0.50
CA ALA A 211 -1.51 3.77 -1.60
C ALA A 211 -1.15 4.42 -2.94
N TYR A 212 -0.91 5.74 -2.94
CA TYR A 212 -0.51 6.49 -4.13
C TYR A 212 0.90 6.09 -4.63
N VAL A 213 1.90 6.04 -3.73
CA VAL A 213 3.27 5.67 -4.07
C VAL A 213 3.35 4.24 -4.61
N PHE A 214 2.54 3.32 -4.07
CA PHE A 214 2.45 1.94 -4.56
C PHE A 214 2.07 1.89 -6.06
N VAL A 215 1.02 2.62 -6.43
CA VAL A 215 0.54 2.65 -7.83
C VAL A 215 1.45 3.45 -8.74
N LEU A 216 2.02 4.55 -8.25
CA LEU A 216 2.99 5.35 -9.01
C LEU A 216 4.21 4.51 -9.42
N LEU A 217 4.75 3.69 -8.52
CA LEU A 217 5.88 2.81 -8.84
C LEU A 217 5.51 1.74 -9.87
N LEU A 218 4.30 1.17 -9.78
CA LEU A 218 3.81 0.24 -10.81
C LEU A 218 3.68 0.91 -12.18
N ILE A 219 3.25 2.17 -12.23
CA ILE A 219 3.19 2.96 -13.47
C ILE A 219 4.58 3.20 -14.03
N LEU A 220 5.55 3.57 -13.19
CA LEU A 220 6.94 3.76 -13.59
C LEU A 220 7.54 2.45 -14.15
N TYR A 221 7.30 1.31 -13.50
CA TYR A 221 7.73 0.01 -14.01
C TYR A 221 7.05 -0.38 -15.32
N LEU A 222 5.81 0.05 -15.55
CA LEU A 222 5.12 -0.14 -16.82
C LEU A 222 5.62 0.81 -17.92
N GLN A 223 6.27 1.92 -17.55
CA GLN A 223 6.87 2.85 -18.50
C GLN A 223 8.30 2.43 -18.90
N GLU A 224 9.05 1.81 -17.97
CA GLU A 224 10.37 1.23 -18.23
C GLU A 224 10.31 -0.02 -19.14
N ASN A 225 9.22 -0.79 -19.06
CA ASN A 225 9.02 -2.08 -19.74
C ASN A 225 8.11 -1.98 -20.98
#